data_AF-A0A182GU03-F1
#
_entry.id   AF-A0A182GU03-F1
#
_cell.length_a   1.000
_cell.length_b   1.000
_cell.length_c   1.000
_cell.angle_alpha   90.00
_cell.angle_beta   90.00
_cell.angle_gamma   90.00
#
_symmetry.space_group_name_H-M   'P 1'
#
loop_
_entity.id
_entity.type
_entity.pdbx_description
1 polymer ?
#
loop_
_entity_poly.entity_id
_entity_poly.type
_entity_poly.pdbx_seq_one_letter_code
_entity_poly.pdbx_strand_id
1 'polypeptide(L)'
;MLIHSHKTLVFGGLLLIQDAWSVDPPVTCIAANCNTYQEINILYCHINPARFCQCRPTADNGWDLEVMPCPEPETVFSFRHQVCVHPSMRDQLDCIITEGTLDPGCEEVSCKTYEEINTLSCHSESGRFCQCRPVSTQKDDPNKGLFEPISMPCAKGTLFNFRLQTCSREELWTNTCP
;
A
#
# COMPACT_ATOMS: atom_id res chain seq x y z
N MET A 1 17.87 -11.49 -64.95
CA MET A 1 17.78 -11.03 -63.55
C MET A 1 17.04 -12.11 -62.78
N LEU A 2 17.74 -12.87 -61.94
CA LEU A 2 17.16 -14.01 -61.22
C LEU A 2 16.17 -13.51 -60.17
N ILE A 3 14.96 -14.05 -60.18
CA ILE A 3 14.02 -13.97 -59.06
C ILE A 3 13.74 -15.43 -58.66
N HIS A 4 14.46 -15.91 -57.66
CA HIS A 4 14.22 -17.24 -57.10
C HIS A 4 12.94 -17.19 -56.27
N SER A 5 11.94 -17.94 -56.74
CA SER A 5 10.71 -18.27 -56.04
C SER A 5 11.04 -19.18 -54.86
N HIS A 6 10.87 -18.70 -53.62
CA HIS A 6 10.91 -19.56 -52.43
C HIS A 6 9.52 -19.68 -51.80
N LYS A 7 9.10 -20.94 -51.76
CA LYS A 7 7.88 -21.49 -51.16
C LYS A 7 7.66 -20.97 -49.74
N THR A 8 6.43 -20.57 -49.48
CA THR A 8 5.85 -20.44 -48.14
C THR A 8 5.93 -21.79 -47.40
N LEU A 9 6.70 -21.83 -46.32
CA LEU A 9 6.61 -22.86 -45.28
C LEU A 9 5.85 -22.26 -44.11
N VAL A 10 4.59 -22.66 -43.96
CA VAL A 10 3.79 -22.39 -42.76
C VAL A 10 4.26 -23.38 -41.70
N PHE A 11 5.17 -22.95 -40.84
CA PHE A 11 5.34 -23.60 -39.54
C PHE A 11 4.38 -22.94 -38.57
N GLY A 12 3.48 -23.75 -38.01
CA GLY A 12 2.58 -23.35 -36.94
C GLY A 12 3.38 -22.79 -35.77
N GLY A 13 3.45 -21.46 -35.70
CA GLY A 13 4.02 -20.74 -34.58
C GLY A 13 3.02 -20.78 -33.43
N LEU A 14 3.27 -21.68 -32.49
CA LEU A 14 2.80 -21.52 -31.12
C LEU A 14 3.39 -20.19 -30.62
N LEU A 15 2.54 -19.17 -30.47
CA LEU A 15 2.91 -17.94 -29.77
C LEU A 15 3.21 -18.32 -28.32
N LEU A 16 4.47 -18.61 -28.03
CA LEU A 16 4.98 -18.48 -26.67
C LEU A 16 5.12 -16.98 -26.43
N ILE A 17 4.07 -16.38 -25.87
CA ILE A 17 4.19 -15.10 -25.20
C ILE A 17 5.05 -15.38 -23.97
N GLN A 18 6.37 -15.30 -24.16
CA GLN A 18 7.27 -15.17 -23.03
C GLN A 18 7.10 -13.72 -22.56
N ASP A 19 6.14 -13.50 -21.67
CA ASP A 19 6.25 -12.38 -20.75
C ASP A 19 7.47 -12.67 -19.89
N ALA A 20 8.63 -12.23 -20.39
CA ALA A 20 9.83 -12.06 -19.61
C ALA A 20 9.59 -10.90 -18.66
N TRP A 21 8.79 -11.14 -17.62
CA TRP A 21 8.79 -10.30 -16.43
C TRP A 21 10.22 -10.35 -15.91
N SER A 22 11.00 -9.30 -16.17
CA SER A 22 12.28 -9.12 -15.49
C SER A 22 11.97 -9.13 -14.00
N VAL A 23 12.33 -10.21 -13.32
CA VAL A 23 12.24 -10.30 -11.86
C VAL A 23 13.23 -9.28 -11.34
N ASP A 24 12.73 -8.10 -10.96
CA ASP A 24 13.55 -7.08 -10.33
C ASP A 24 14.18 -7.70 -9.07
N PRO A 25 15.49 -7.53 -8.86
CA PRO A 25 16.17 -8.17 -7.74
C PRO A 25 15.64 -7.60 -6.41
N PRO A 26 15.46 -8.43 -5.35
CA PRO A 26 14.87 -8.01 -4.07
C PRO A 26 15.54 -6.80 -3.39
N VAL A 27 16.78 -6.47 -3.77
CA VAL A 27 17.52 -5.27 -3.31
C VAL A 27 16.80 -3.96 -3.64
N THR A 28 15.86 -3.96 -4.59
CA THR A 28 15.06 -2.78 -4.92
C THR A 28 13.88 -2.55 -3.97
N CYS A 29 13.61 -3.49 -3.06
CA CYS A 29 12.61 -3.39 -2.01
C CYS A 29 13.19 -2.69 -0.77
N ILE A 30 12.61 -1.55 -0.41
CA ILE A 30 13.11 -0.68 0.64
C ILE A 30 12.64 -1.20 2.00
N ALA A 31 13.59 -1.51 2.89
CA ALA A 31 13.36 -2.00 4.26
C ALA A 31 12.44 -3.24 4.36
N ALA A 32 12.40 -4.06 3.31
CA ALA A 32 11.50 -5.20 3.25
C ALA A 32 12.04 -6.40 4.02
N ASN A 33 11.15 -7.12 4.71
CA ASN A 33 11.46 -8.34 5.44
C ASN A 33 10.26 -9.30 5.32
N CYS A 34 10.50 -10.61 5.38
CA CYS A 34 9.47 -11.65 5.30
C CYS A 34 9.60 -12.71 6.40
N ASN A 35 10.26 -12.38 7.52
CA ASN A 35 10.60 -13.34 8.56
C ASN A 35 9.47 -13.52 9.59
N THR A 36 8.72 -12.47 9.87
CA THR A 36 7.62 -12.49 10.84
C THR A 36 6.26 -12.37 10.16
N TYR A 37 5.20 -12.79 10.87
CA TYR A 37 3.84 -12.66 10.37
C TYR A 37 3.44 -11.19 10.13
N GLN A 38 3.93 -10.27 10.96
CA GLN A 38 3.72 -8.83 10.76
C GLN A 38 4.35 -8.37 9.44
N GLU A 39 5.61 -8.74 9.23
CA GLU A 39 6.38 -8.35 8.04
C GLU A 39 5.77 -8.89 6.75
N ILE A 40 5.33 -10.14 6.71
CA ILE A 40 4.75 -10.74 5.48
C ILE A 40 3.42 -10.10 5.03
N ASN A 41 2.72 -9.39 5.92
CA ASN A 41 1.47 -8.71 5.62
C ASN A 41 1.66 -7.23 5.27
N ILE A 42 2.90 -6.74 5.28
CA ILE A 42 3.23 -5.38 4.86
C ILE A 42 3.55 -5.41 3.36
N LEU A 43 2.92 -4.52 2.61
CA LEU A 43 3.37 -4.14 1.28
C LEU A 43 4.51 -3.13 1.46
N TYR A 44 5.65 -3.47 0.89
CA TYR A 44 6.87 -2.67 1.00
C TYR A 44 7.06 -1.80 -0.24
N CYS A 45 7.77 -0.70 -0.01
CA CYS A 45 8.15 0.17 -1.09
C CYS A 45 9.13 -0.49 -2.06
N HIS A 46 8.94 -0.21 -3.33
CA HIS A 46 9.94 -0.47 -4.36
C HIS A 46 10.53 0.87 -4.84
N ILE A 47 11.78 0.86 -5.31
CA ILE A 47 12.44 2.07 -5.82
C ILE A 47 11.69 2.73 -6.99
N ASN A 48 11.00 1.92 -7.80
CA ASN A 48 10.04 2.39 -8.80
C ASN A 48 8.65 2.51 -8.16
N PRO A 49 8.05 3.72 -8.08
CA PRO A 49 6.76 3.94 -7.41
C PRO A 49 5.58 3.29 -8.13
N ALA A 50 5.71 2.89 -9.39
CA ALA A 50 4.69 2.10 -10.11
C ALA A 50 4.71 0.60 -9.72
N ARG A 51 5.52 0.23 -8.73
CA ARG A 51 5.67 -1.14 -8.22
C ARG A 51 5.68 -1.11 -6.69
N PHE A 52 5.41 -2.27 -6.10
CA PHE A 52 5.56 -2.52 -4.66
C PHE A 52 6.13 -3.91 -4.45
N CYS A 53 6.63 -4.18 -3.25
CA CYS A 53 7.12 -5.51 -2.88
C CYS A 53 6.15 -6.17 -1.90
N GLN A 54 5.96 -7.47 -2.04
CA GLN A 54 5.07 -8.24 -1.20
C GLN A 54 5.72 -9.59 -0.87
N CYS A 55 5.61 -10.02 0.38
CA CYS A 55 5.97 -11.38 0.74
C CYS A 55 4.94 -12.37 0.21
N ARG A 56 5.39 -13.40 -0.50
CA ARG A 56 4.54 -14.44 -1.09
C ARG A 56 5.00 -15.81 -0.60
N PRO A 57 4.05 -16.73 -0.32
CA PRO A 57 4.40 -18.04 0.20
C PRO A 57 5.14 -18.86 -0.85
N THR A 58 6.16 -19.59 -0.42
CA THR A 58 6.95 -20.49 -1.28
C THR A 58 6.50 -21.94 -1.12
N ALA A 59 6.94 -22.81 -2.02
CA ALA A 59 6.63 -24.25 -1.96
C ALA A 59 7.17 -24.92 -0.69
N ASP A 60 8.21 -24.35 -0.06
CA ASP A 60 8.87 -24.88 1.13
C ASP A 60 8.25 -24.35 2.44
N ASN A 61 7.02 -23.82 2.40
CA ASN A 61 6.35 -23.12 3.51
C ASN A 61 7.14 -21.89 4.03
N GLY A 62 8.02 -21.32 3.21
CA GLY A 62 8.71 -20.06 3.46
C GLY A 62 7.96 -18.87 2.86
N TRP A 63 8.58 -17.69 2.94
CA TRP A 63 8.08 -16.44 2.35
C TRP A 63 9.22 -15.73 1.64
N ASP A 64 9.01 -15.42 0.36
CA ASP A 64 9.97 -14.67 -0.44
C ASP A 64 9.38 -13.32 -0.86
N LEU A 65 10.25 -12.32 -1.04
CA LEU A 65 9.86 -11.02 -1.60
C LEU A 65 9.62 -11.16 -3.11
N GLU A 66 8.44 -10.74 -3.54
CA GLU A 66 8.06 -10.61 -4.93
C GLU A 66 7.76 -9.15 -5.26
N VAL A 67 8.23 -8.68 -6.42
CA VAL A 67 7.95 -7.34 -6.93
C VAL A 67 6.67 -7.38 -7.77
N MET A 68 5.68 -6.59 -7.35
CA MET A 68 4.36 -6.52 -7.95
C MET A 68 4.17 -5.18 -8.67
N PRO A 69 3.58 -5.15 -9.88
CA PRO A 69 3.19 -3.91 -10.52
C PRO A 69 1.94 -3.32 -9.85
N CYS A 70 1.86 -1.99 -9.82
CA CYS A 70 0.60 -1.31 -9.56
C CYS A 70 -0.34 -1.41 -10.77
N PRO A 71 -1.68 -1.45 -10.57
CA PRO A 71 -2.63 -1.53 -11.66
C PRO A 71 -2.58 -0.34 -12.63
N GLU A 72 -2.82 -0.61 -13.91
CA GLU A 72 -3.04 0.44 -14.92
C GLU A 72 -4.47 0.99 -14.87
N PRO A 73 -4.69 2.27 -15.27
CA PRO A 73 -3.68 3.24 -15.69
C PRO A 73 -3.02 3.99 -14.52
N GLU A 74 -1.70 4.18 -14.64
CA GLU A 74 -0.82 5.08 -13.86
C GLU A 74 -1.09 5.21 -12.35
N THR A 75 -1.29 4.10 -11.63
CA THR A 75 -1.30 4.12 -10.16
C THR A 75 0.11 3.92 -9.59
N VAL A 76 0.35 4.47 -8.40
CA VAL A 76 1.63 4.38 -7.68
C VAL A 76 1.42 3.87 -6.27
N PHE A 77 2.37 3.11 -5.75
CA PHE A 77 2.29 2.53 -4.43
C PHE A 77 2.46 3.59 -3.33
N SER A 78 1.53 3.63 -2.37
CA SER A 78 1.66 4.38 -1.14
C SER A 78 1.83 3.44 0.03
N PHE A 79 2.99 3.51 0.70
CA PHE A 79 3.27 2.71 1.89
C PHE A 79 2.31 3.05 3.02
N ARG A 80 2.02 4.34 3.21
CA ARG A 80 1.05 4.78 4.21
C ARG A 80 -0.33 4.18 4.02
N HIS A 81 -0.81 4.08 2.78
CA HIS A 81 -2.12 3.50 2.49
C HIS A 81 -2.09 1.98 2.30
N GLN A 82 -0.90 1.37 2.22
CA GLN A 82 -0.70 -0.05 1.91
C GLN A 82 -1.45 -0.49 0.64
N VAL A 83 -1.49 0.37 -0.39
CA VAL A 83 -2.19 0.12 -1.66
C VAL A 83 -1.66 1.04 -2.76
N CYS A 84 -1.92 0.67 -4.02
CA CYS A 84 -1.72 1.56 -5.15
C CYS A 84 -2.81 2.64 -5.19
N VAL A 85 -2.39 3.89 -5.33
CA VAL A 85 -3.23 5.08 -5.33
C VAL A 85 -2.96 5.93 -6.57
N HIS A 86 -3.83 6.89 -6.87
CA HIS A 86 -3.56 7.91 -7.88
C HIS A 86 -2.30 8.72 -7.48
N PRO A 87 -1.42 9.13 -8.41
CA PRO A 87 -0.17 9.83 -8.11
C PRO A 87 -0.33 11.09 -7.24
N SER A 88 -1.45 11.80 -7.37
CA SER A 88 -1.74 12.99 -6.55
C SER A 88 -2.02 12.69 -5.07
N MET A 89 -2.23 11.43 -4.70
CA MET A 89 -2.51 10.99 -3.33
C MET A 89 -1.29 10.34 -2.65
N ARG A 90 -0.20 10.11 -3.41
CA ARG A 90 1.03 9.55 -2.86
C ARG A 90 1.81 10.63 -2.11
N ASP A 91 2.23 10.32 -0.89
CA ASP A 91 3.12 11.19 -0.13
C ASP A 91 4.54 11.09 -0.71
N GLN A 92 5.27 12.20 -0.83
CA GLN A 92 6.67 12.14 -1.29
C GLN A 92 7.60 11.55 -0.23
N LEU A 93 7.18 11.59 1.04
CA LEU A 93 7.90 10.97 2.14
C LEU A 93 7.55 9.48 2.27
N ASP A 94 6.56 8.97 1.52
CA ASP A 94 6.34 7.52 1.39
C ASP A 94 7.67 6.91 0.89
N CYS A 95 8.15 5.90 1.62
CA CYS A 95 9.34 5.11 1.30
C CYS A 95 10.69 5.73 1.66
N ILE A 96 10.75 6.84 2.37
CA ILE A 96 12.01 7.32 2.98
C ILE A 96 12.17 6.59 4.31
N ILE A 97 13.20 5.75 4.43
CA ILE A 97 13.59 5.16 5.72
C ILE A 97 14.13 6.30 6.60
N THR A 98 13.22 6.93 7.35
CA THR A 98 13.58 7.75 8.50
C THR A 98 13.14 6.92 9.69
N GLU A 99 14.09 6.41 10.47
CA GLU A 99 13.75 5.68 11.68
C GLU A 99 12.76 6.48 12.53
N GLY A 100 11.63 5.85 12.86
CA GLY A 100 10.79 6.25 13.98
C GLY A 100 10.09 7.62 13.88
N THR A 101 9.13 7.76 12.97
CA THR A 101 8.02 8.69 13.23
C THR A 101 6.73 7.88 13.36
N LEU A 102 6.53 7.31 14.54
CA LEU A 102 5.18 7.23 15.09
C LEU A 102 4.65 8.66 15.03
N ASP A 103 3.66 8.88 14.18
CA ASP A 103 3.05 10.20 14.01
C ASP A 103 2.33 10.55 15.32
N PRO A 104 2.83 11.55 16.10
CA PRO A 104 2.49 11.76 17.50
C PRO A 104 1.06 12.28 17.76
N GLY A 105 0.16 12.12 16.80
CA GLY A 105 -1.22 12.60 16.87
C GLY A 105 -2.26 11.51 17.08
N CYS A 106 -1.89 10.24 17.23
CA CYS A 106 -2.86 9.13 17.36
C CYS A 106 -2.65 8.25 18.61
N GLU A 107 -1.66 8.52 19.44
CA GLU A 107 -1.28 7.71 20.61
C GLU A 107 -2.39 7.65 21.66
N GLU A 108 -3.19 8.71 21.77
CA GLU A 108 -4.29 8.80 22.74
C GLU A 108 -5.58 8.11 22.27
N VAL A 109 -5.64 7.67 21.00
CA VAL A 109 -6.84 7.06 20.43
C VAL A 109 -6.96 5.60 20.88
N SER A 110 -8.05 5.29 21.59
CA SER A 110 -8.38 3.93 22.02
C SER A 110 -9.05 3.16 20.89
N CYS A 111 -8.69 1.89 20.70
CA CYS A 111 -9.24 0.98 19.68
C CYS A 111 -9.69 -0.35 20.30
N LYS A 112 -10.45 -0.32 21.39
CA LYS A 112 -10.82 -1.52 22.17
C LYS A 112 -12.25 -1.96 21.95
N THR A 113 -13.15 -1.01 21.75
CA THR A 113 -14.58 -1.24 21.56
C THR A 113 -14.96 -1.13 20.09
N TYR A 114 -16.06 -1.75 19.69
CA TYR A 114 -16.57 -1.64 18.33
C TYR A 114 -16.89 -0.18 17.94
N GLU A 115 -17.39 0.61 18.90
CA GLU A 115 -17.68 2.03 18.66
C GLU A 115 -16.40 2.83 18.38
N GLU A 116 -15.38 2.65 19.22
CA GLU A 116 -14.05 3.26 19.01
C GLU A 116 -13.45 2.85 17.66
N ILE A 117 -13.52 1.56 17.33
CA ILE A 117 -12.95 1.02 16.08
C ILE A 117 -13.58 1.68 14.84
N ASN A 118 -14.88 1.96 14.89
CA ASN A 118 -15.62 2.53 13.76
C ASN A 118 -15.68 4.06 13.79
N THR A 119 -15.02 4.71 14.75
CA THR A 119 -14.99 6.17 14.86
C THR A 119 -13.64 6.70 14.39
N LEU A 120 -13.66 7.54 13.36
CA LEU A 120 -12.52 8.34 12.96
C LEU A 120 -12.29 9.43 14.01
N SER A 121 -11.06 9.50 14.52
CA SER A 121 -10.69 10.44 15.58
C SER A 121 -9.87 11.60 15.02
N CYS A 122 -9.90 12.72 15.72
CA CYS A 122 -9.11 13.89 15.34
C CYS A 122 -7.62 13.62 15.44
N HIS A 123 -6.88 14.17 14.48
CA HIS A 123 -5.44 14.31 14.55
C HIS A 123 -5.09 15.75 14.97
N SER A 124 -3.88 15.97 15.47
CA SER A 124 -3.34 17.30 15.75
C SER A 124 -3.24 18.18 14.49
N GLU A 125 -3.18 17.56 13.31
CA GLU A 125 -3.17 18.20 12.01
C GLU A 125 -4.52 17.99 11.31
N SER A 126 -5.19 19.08 10.92
CA SER A 126 -6.53 19.01 10.30
C SER A 126 -6.55 18.31 8.94
N GLY A 127 -5.41 18.19 8.25
CA GLY A 127 -5.27 17.40 7.02
C GLY A 127 -5.14 15.89 7.24
N ARG A 128 -5.27 15.43 8.49
CA ARG A 128 -5.12 14.03 8.91
C ARG A 128 -6.23 13.64 9.88
N PHE A 129 -6.41 12.35 10.07
CA PHE A 129 -7.32 11.75 11.06
C PHE A 129 -6.78 10.41 11.54
N CYS A 130 -7.19 9.98 12.71
CA CYS A 130 -6.82 8.66 13.22
C CYS A 130 -7.92 7.65 12.91
N GLN A 131 -7.53 6.46 12.45
CA GLN A 131 -8.44 5.35 12.22
C GLN A 131 -7.89 4.09 12.88
N CYS A 132 -8.72 3.40 13.64
CA CYS A 132 -8.40 2.08 14.15
C CYS A 132 -8.35 1.08 12.99
N ARG A 133 -7.23 0.38 12.86
CA ARG A 133 -7.05 -0.66 11.85
C ARG A 133 -6.69 -1.98 12.53
N PRO A 134 -7.16 -3.12 12.00
CA PRO A 134 -6.81 -4.41 12.56
C PRO A 134 -5.30 -4.63 12.40
N VAL A 135 -4.67 -5.03 13.50
CA VAL A 135 -3.29 -5.48 13.58
C VAL A 135 -3.34 -6.94 14.03
N SER A 136 -3.01 -7.83 13.11
CA SER A 136 -3.13 -9.27 13.37
C SER A 136 -2.14 -9.69 14.45
N THR A 137 -2.65 -10.29 15.53
CA THR A 137 -1.84 -10.85 16.63
C THR A 137 -1.83 -12.38 16.65
N GLN A 138 -2.61 -13.02 15.76
CA GLN A 138 -2.74 -14.48 15.67
C GLN A 138 -2.39 -14.96 14.27
N LYS A 139 -1.55 -15.99 14.22
CA LYS A 139 -0.97 -16.56 12.98
C LYS A 139 -2.01 -17.24 12.09
N ASP A 140 -3.16 -17.61 12.64
CA ASP A 140 -4.19 -18.46 12.05
C ASP A 140 -5.53 -17.74 11.74
N ASP A 141 -5.72 -16.50 12.19
CA ASP A 141 -6.92 -15.69 11.86
C ASP A 141 -6.55 -14.20 11.63
N PRO A 142 -6.50 -13.75 10.36
CA PRO A 142 -6.03 -12.41 9.99
C PRO A 142 -6.96 -11.28 10.45
N ASN A 143 -8.22 -11.58 10.81
CA ASN A 143 -9.17 -10.58 11.30
C ASN A 143 -9.32 -10.62 12.83
N LYS A 144 -8.61 -11.53 13.51
CA LYS A 144 -8.69 -11.72 14.96
C LYS A 144 -7.41 -11.24 15.63
N GLY A 145 -7.34 -9.93 15.79
CA GLY A 145 -6.19 -9.22 16.35
C GLY A 145 -6.58 -8.03 17.21
N LEU A 146 -5.57 -7.29 17.67
CA LEU A 146 -5.76 -5.98 18.29
C LEU A 146 -6.08 -4.96 17.20
N PHE A 147 -6.76 -3.87 17.53
CA PHE A 147 -6.83 -2.71 16.66
C PHE A 147 -5.85 -1.68 17.19
N GLU A 148 -5.11 -1.04 16.28
CA GLU A 148 -4.22 0.07 16.62
C GLU A 148 -4.64 1.33 15.87
N PRO A 149 -4.47 2.51 16.49
CA PRO A 149 -4.79 3.77 15.86
C PRO A 149 -3.69 4.15 14.85
N ILE A 150 -4.09 4.41 13.61
CA ILE A 150 -3.18 4.79 12.53
C ILE A 150 -3.56 6.15 11.98
N SER A 151 -2.55 6.99 11.74
CA SER A 151 -2.73 8.31 11.13
C SER A 151 -2.94 8.25 9.62
N MET A 152 -4.12 8.66 9.18
CA MET A 152 -4.60 8.65 7.80
C MET A 152 -4.66 10.06 7.22
N PRO A 153 -4.26 10.29 5.96
CA PRO A 153 -4.34 11.61 5.37
C PRO A 153 -5.74 11.85 4.83
N CYS A 154 -6.14 13.11 4.86
CA CYS A 154 -7.16 13.59 3.94
C CYS A 154 -6.57 13.78 2.53
N ALA A 155 -7.44 13.77 1.53
CA ALA A 155 -7.05 14.16 0.18
C ALA A 155 -6.60 15.64 0.15
N LYS A 156 -5.73 16.00 -0.79
CA LYS A 156 -5.28 17.39 -0.94
C LYS A 156 -6.47 18.35 -1.09
N GLY A 157 -6.45 19.47 -0.36
CA GLY A 157 -7.53 20.45 -0.36
C GLY A 157 -8.73 20.07 0.50
N THR A 158 -8.59 19.02 1.32
CA THR A 158 -9.63 18.56 2.25
C THR A 158 -9.08 18.41 3.66
N LEU A 159 -9.94 18.66 4.65
CA LEU A 159 -9.63 18.64 6.08
C LEU A 159 -10.64 17.76 6.81
N PHE A 160 -10.19 17.05 7.84
CA PHE A 160 -11.02 16.10 8.57
C PHE A 160 -12.09 16.80 9.41
N ASN A 161 -13.34 16.39 9.24
CA ASN A 161 -14.48 16.87 10.02
C ASN A 161 -15.00 15.73 10.90
N PHE A 162 -14.70 15.80 12.19
CA PHE A 162 -15.12 14.79 13.17
C PHE A 162 -16.65 14.61 13.26
N ARG A 163 -17.45 15.68 13.14
CA ARG A 163 -18.92 15.52 13.20
C ARG A 163 -19.49 14.79 11.99
N LEU A 164 -18.88 14.98 10.83
CA LEU A 164 -19.28 14.30 9.59
C LEU A 164 -18.56 12.96 9.39
N GLN A 165 -17.56 12.65 10.22
CA GLN A 165 -16.73 11.45 10.13
C GLN A 165 -16.13 11.27 8.72
N THR A 166 -15.67 12.37 8.11
CA THR A 166 -15.10 12.38 6.76
C THR A 166 -14.25 13.62 6.51
N CYS A 167 -13.44 13.59 5.45
CA CYS A 167 -12.70 14.77 4.98
C CYS A 167 -13.61 15.65 4.12
N SER A 168 -13.71 16.93 4.49
CA SER A 168 -14.48 17.95 3.77
C SER A 168 -13.56 18.92 3.05
N ARG A 169 -14.01 19.51 1.94
CA ARG A 169 -13.25 20.57 1.26
C ARG A 169 -12.97 21.72 2.21
N GLU A 170 -11.77 22.30 2.12
CA GLU A 170 -11.33 23.43 2.96
C GLU A 170 -12.34 24.58 3.00
N GLU A 171 -12.95 24.91 1.86
CA GLU A 171 -13.94 25.98 1.72
C GLU A 171 -15.25 25.76 2.50
N LEU A 172 -15.56 24.51 2.85
CA LEU A 172 -16.75 24.10 3.59
C LEU A 172 -16.40 23.56 4.99
N TRP A 173 -15.13 23.57 5.35
CA TRP A 173 -14.65 22.95 6.58
C TRP A 173 -14.80 23.90 7.77
N THR A 174 -15.28 23.36 8.88
CA THR A 174 -15.21 23.98 10.19
C THR A 174 -14.50 23.02 11.14
N ASN A 175 -13.71 23.57 12.06
CA ASN A 175 -13.07 22.73 13.08
C ASN A 175 -14.15 22.17 14.00
N THR A 176 -14.34 20.86 13.95
CA THR A 176 -15.29 20.13 14.80
C THR A 176 -14.60 19.17 15.76
N CYS A 177 -13.28 19.25 15.87
CA CYS A 177 -12.52 18.50 16.86
C CYS A 177 -12.77 19.10 18.25
N PRO A 178 -12.93 18.25 19.28
CA PRO A 178 -13.17 18.69 20.66
C PRO A 178 -11.97 19.40 21.28
#